data_AF-A0A8T5IM35-F1
#
_entry.id   AF-A0A8T5IM35-F1
#
_cell.length_a   1.000
_cell.length_b   1.000
_cell.length_c   1.000
_cell.angle_alpha   90.00
_cell.angle_beta   90.00
_cell.angle_gamma   90.00
#
_symmetry.space_group_name_H-M   'P 1'
#
loop_
_entity.id
_entity.type
_entity.pdbx_description
1 polymer ?
#
loop_
_entity_poly.entity_id
_entity_poly.type
_entity_poly.pdbx_seq_one_letter_code
_entity_poly.pdbx_strand_id
1 'polypeptide(L)'
;MKIKQIEKDFVVKEIIDLELSENGKYHYYYMTKKNWNTLDLIKEIKKRLKVRDVGFAGLKDRNAITSQYISVEKKINFEIKDVEFEYKGSGKKRIYMGKLIGNEFIITIRDIEEKLELPEEVLNLFGKQRFSERNDKIGKLIVQKKFKEVCEELKLEVEKNDYIGAMRKYGKEKLRFYINAYQSYLWNKLAKVSSYRILPIVGFLTEEDDYDEILEKEGVGKMQFIMREMPELCAEGSERERVMKVKNFKVLSFGDDELNEGKKKEVVSFFLPKGSYATVVLDNLINK
;
A
#
# COMPACT_ATOMS: atom_id res chain seq x y z
N MET A 1 -11.71 -17.44 13.08
CA MET A 1 -11.71 -16.02 12.68
C MET A 1 -11.36 -15.87 11.20
N LYS A 2 -12.21 -15.16 10.46
CA LYS A 2 -12.08 -14.92 9.01
C LYS A 2 -12.29 -13.44 8.69
N ILE A 3 -11.57 -12.94 7.69
CA ILE A 3 -11.63 -11.56 7.20
C ILE A 3 -11.78 -11.61 5.68
N LYS A 4 -12.47 -10.62 5.09
CA LYS A 4 -12.66 -10.53 3.62
C LYS A 4 -13.32 -11.78 3.03
N GLN A 5 -14.29 -12.41 3.71
CA GLN A 5 -15.05 -13.52 3.11
C GLN A 5 -15.93 -13.02 1.97
N ILE A 6 -16.52 -11.83 2.14
CA ILE A 6 -17.18 -11.07 1.08
C ILE A 6 -16.63 -9.65 1.00
N GLU A 7 -16.80 -8.98 -0.14
CA GLU A 7 -16.25 -7.62 -0.35
C GLU A 7 -16.78 -6.60 0.66
N LYS A 8 -18.02 -6.77 1.13
CA LYS A 8 -18.64 -5.91 2.14
C LYS A 8 -17.97 -6.04 3.52
N ASP A 9 -17.19 -7.09 3.74
CA ASP A 9 -16.44 -7.27 4.99
C ASP A 9 -15.23 -6.36 5.08
N PHE A 10 -14.87 -5.67 4.00
CA PHE A 10 -13.69 -4.82 3.98
C PHE A 10 -13.96 -3.55 3.20
N VAL A 11 -14.30 -2.50 3.95
CA VAL A 11 -14.57 -1.17 3.43
C VAL A 11 -13.41 -0.24 3.80
N VAL A 12 -12.91 0.51 2.83
CA VAL A 12 -11.81 1.46 3.02
C VAL A 12 -12.26 2.84 2.55
N LYS A 13 -12.15 3.85 3.42
CA LYS A 13 -12.49 5.24 3.14
C LYS A 13 -11.23 6.09 3.24
N GLU A 14 -10.79 6.68 2.13
CA GLU A 14 -9.62 7.53 2.11
C GLU A 14 -9.91 8.89 2.75
N ILE A 15 -8.98 9.34 3.60
CA ILE A 15 -9.03 10.66 4.23
C ILE A 15 -7.89 11.51 3.69
N ILE A 16 -8.23 12.65 3.08
CA ILE A 16 -7.28 13.65 2.59
C ILE A 16 -7.63 15.03 3.14
N ASP A 17 -6.66 15.92 3.16
CA ASP A 17 -6.91 17.35 3.33
C ASP A 17 -7.14 17.99 1.95
N LEU A 18 -8.39 18.37 1.67
CA LEU A 18 -8.81 18.83 0.34
C LEU A 18 -8.93 20.35 0.30
N GLU A 19 -8.04 20.99 -0.44
CA GLU A 19 -8.08 22.44 -0.67
C GLU A 19 -9.04 22.80 -1.81
N LEU A 20 -10.22 23.32 -1.46
CA LEU A 20 -11.22 23.80 -2.42
C LEU A 20 -10.97 25.24 -2.87
N SER A 21 -11.39 25.56 -4.09
CA SER A 21 -11.31 26.89 -4.69
C SER A 21 -12.36 27.00 -5.79
N GLU A 22 -13.15 28.08 -5.79
CA GLU A 22 -14.21 28.33 -6.78
C GLU A 22 -13.67 28.36 -8.22
N ASN A 23 -12.52 28.99 -8.44
CA ASN A 23 -11.83 29.05 -9.74
C ASN A 23 -10.80 27.92 -9.94
N GLY A 24 -11.07 26.74 -9.37
CA GLY A 24 -10.17 25.58 -9.45
C GLY A 24 -10.18 24.89 -10.80
N LYS A 25 -9.00 24.64 -11.38
CA LYS A 25 -8.82 23.88 -12.63
C LYS A 25 -9.26 22.40 -12.50
N TYR A 26 -9.09 21.82 -11.31
CA TYR A 26 -9.37 20.41 -11.07
C TYR A 26 -10.69 20.24 -10.35
N HIS A 27 -11.52 19.31 -10.84
CA HIS A 27 -12.74 18.86 -10.21
C HIS A 27 -12.45 17.64 -9.34
N TYR A 28 -12.85 17.71 -8.08
CA TYR A 28 -12.62 16.65 -7.12
C TYR A 28 -13.86 15.79 -6.95
N TYR A 29 -13.66 14.48 -6.96
CA TYR A 29 -14.70 13.50 -6.70
C TYR A 29 -14.24 12.56 -5.59
N TYR A 30 -15.15 12.22 -4.70
CA TYR A 30 -15.02 11.07 -3.82
C TYR A 30 -15.59 9.86 -4.55
N MET A 31 -14.70 9.03 -5.08
CA MET A 31 -15.01 7.90 -5.95
C MET A 31 -15.06 6.62 -5.13
N THR A 32 -16.23 5.99 -5.05
CA THR A 32 -16.41 4.67 -4.45
C THR A 32 -16.40 3.62 -5.55
N LYS A 33 -15.60 2.56 -5.39
CA LYS A 33 -15.52 1.44 -6.34
C LYS A 33 -15.70 0.09 -5.66
N LYS A 34 -16.26 -0.86 -6.39
CA LYS A 34 -16.32 -2.31 -6.09
C LYS A 34 -15.85 -3.09 -7.33
N ASN A 35 -15.28 -4.29 -7.18
CA ASN A 35 -14.78 -5.13 -8.28
C ASN A 35 -13.66 -4.55 -9.20
N TRP A 36 -13.22 -3.31 -8.98
CA TRP A 36 -12.26 -2.59 -9.83
C TRP A 36 -10.86 -2.51 -9.22
N ASN A 37 -9.82 -2.71 -10.05
CA ASN A 37 -8.46 -2.25 -9.73
C ASN A 37 -8.38 -0.73 -9.95
N THR A 38 -7.74 0.02 -9.03
CA THR A 38 -7.63 1.48 -9.14
C THR A 38 -7.02 1.92 -10.46
N LEU A 39 -5.93 1.30 -10.94
CA LEU A 39 -5.26 1.74 -12.17
C LEU A 39 -6.12 1.50 -13.41
N ASP A 40 -6.87 0.41 -13.46
CA ASP A 40 -7.72 0.10 -14.60
C ASP A 40 -8.95 1.01 -14.65
N LEU A 41 -9.54 1.30 -13.50
CA LEU A 41 -10.62 2.29 -13.41
C LEU A 41 -10.13 3.69 -13.80
N ILE A 42 -8.94 4.09 -13.36
CA ILE A 42 -8.33 5.37 -13.75
C ILE A 42 -8.09 5.44 -15.27
N LYS A 43 -7.63 4.36 -15.91
CA LYS A 43 -7.48 4.30 -17.37
C LYS A 43 -8.83 4.46 -18.07
N GLU A 44 -9.88 3.81 -17.58
CA GLU A 44 -11.22 3.89 -18.14
C GLU A 44 -11.80 5.31 -18.02
N ILE A 45 -11.68 5.95 -16.85
CA ILE A 45 -12.09 7.34 -16.62
C ILE A 45 -11.34 8.27 -17.57
N LYS A 46 -10.01 8.12 -17.68
CA LYS A 46 -9.16 8.92 -18.56
C LYS A 46 -9.61 8.81 -20.02
N LYS A 47 -9.90 7.59 -20.48
CA LYS A 47 -10.38 7.29 -21.84
C LYS A 47 -11.72 7.98 -22.12
N ARG A 48 -12.70 7.85 -21.21
CA ARG A 48 -14.04 8.43 -21.38
C ARG A 48 -14.04 9.96 -21.35
N LEU A 49 -13.26 10.56 -20.44
CA LEU A 49 -13.14 12.03 -20.36
C LEU A 49 -12.26 12.64 -21.46
N LYS A 50 -11.46 11.83 -22.15
CA LYS A 50 -10.43 12.29 -23.10
C LYS A 50 -9.51 13.33 -22.44
N VAL A 51 -8.99 12.99 -21.26
CA VAL A 51 -8.04 13.82 -20.50
C VAL A 51 -6.65 13.18 -20.51
N ARG A 52 -5.62 13.98 -20.25
CA ARG A 52 -4.24 13.45 -20.18
C ARG A 52 -4.01 12.66 -18.89
N ASP A 53 -4.71 12.99 -17.82
CA ASP A 53 -4.39 12.48 -16.49
C ASP A 53 -5.60 12.56 -15.54
N VAL A 54 -5.57 11.70 -14.52
CA VAL A 54 -6.50 11.67 -13.39
C VAL A 54 -5.65 11.52 -12.13
N GLY A 55 -5.70 12.50 -11.24
CA GLY A 55 -4.98 12.47 -9.98
C GLY A 55 -5.67 11.60 -8.93
N PHE A 56 -4.87 10.92 -8.11
CA PHE A 56 -5.30 10.09 -6.99
C PHE A 56 -4.14 9.92 -6.00
N ALA A 57 -4.46 9.67 -4.72
CA ALA A 57 -3.46 9.66 -3.65
C ALA A 57 -2.86 8.27 -3.36
N GLY A 58 -3.55 7.18 -3.71
CA GLY A 58 -3.07 5.83 -3.47
C GLY A 58 -3.85 4.77 -4.23
N LEU A 59 -3.23 3.60 -4.37
CA LEU A 59 -3.91 2.41 -4.85
C LEU A 59 -4.82 1.84 -3.76
N LYS A 60 -5.90 1.20 -4.17
CA LYS A 60 -6.86 0.54 -3.29
C LYS A 60 -7.14 -0.88 -3.79
N ASP A 61 -7.38 -1.79 -2.85
CA ASP A 61 -7.63 -3.20 -3.14
C ASP A 61 -8.83 -3.38 -4.08
N ARG A 62 -8.76 -4.38 -4.96
CA ARG A 62 -9.87 -4.78 -5.83
C ARG A 62 -10.98 -5.48 -5.06
N ASN A 63 -10.59 -6.36 -4.13
CA ASN A 63 -11.49 -7.24 -3.37
C ASN A 63 -11.95 -6.54 -2.07
N ALA A 64 -12.48 -5.33 -2.23
CA ALA A 64 -12.94 -4.46 -1.15
C ALA A 64 -13.85 -3.37 -1.74
N ILE A 65 -14.75 -2.82 -0.92
CA ILE A 65 -15.44 -1.58 -1.26
C ILE A 65 -14.53 -0.44 -0.84
N THR A 66 -14.06 0.36 -1.80
CA THR A 66 -13.05 1.37 -1.51
C THR A 66 -13.47 2.73 -2.04
N SER A 67 -13.43 3.74 -1.19
CA SER A 67 -13.68 5.13 -1.53
C SER A 67 -12.36 5.90 -1.48
N GLN A 68 -12.06 6.64 -2.55
CA GLN A 68 -10.85 7.45 -2.67
C GLN A 68 -11.13 8.75 -3.38
N TYR A 69 -10.33 9.78 -3.10
CA TYR A 69 -10.44 11.02 -3.82
C TYR A 69 -9.70 10.95 -5.16
N ILE A 70 -10.33 11.51 -6.18
CA ILE A 70 -9.72 11.72 -7.50
C ILE A 70 -9.84 13.18 -7.92
N SER A 71 -8.90 13.64 -8.74
CA SER A 71 -8.92 14.98 -9.34
C SER A 71 -8.86 14.88 -10.86
N VAL A 72 -9.80 15.51 -11.57
CA VAL A 72 -9.91 15.47 -13.03
C VAL A 72 -10.04 16.89 -13.61
N GLU A 73 -9.53 17.12 -14.82
CA GLU A 73 -9.61 18.44 -15.48
C GLU A 73 -10.98 18.72 -16.13
N LYS A 74 -11.85 17.70 -16.21
CA LYS A 74 -13.20 17.82 -16.77
C LYS A 74 -14.17 17.11 -15.84
N LYS A 75 -15.36 17.69 -15.65
CA LYS A 75 -16.42 17.06 -14.85
C LYS A 75 -16.82 15.71 -15.44
N ILE A 76 -17.03 14.73 -14.55
CA ILE A 76 -17.57 13.41 -14.89
C ILE A 76 -19.08 13.55 -15.09
N ASN A 77 -19.55 13.11 -16.25
CA ASN A 77 -20.96 13.17 -16.68
C ASN A 77 -21.42 11.82 -17.26
N PHE A 78 -20.80 10.72 -16.81
CA PHE A 78 -21.11 9.37 -17.22
C PHE A 78 -21.11 8.44 -16.01
N GLU A 79 -21.74 7.29 -16.18
CA GLU A 79 -21.76 6.23 -15.19
C GLU A 79 -20.79 5.11 -15.55
N ILE A 80 -20.23 4.46 -14.53
CA ILE A 80 -19.46 3.22 -14.65
C ILE A 80 -20.07 2.22 -13.69
N LYS A 81 -20.35 1.01 -14.17
CA LYS A 81 -20.87 -0.08 -13.34
C LYS A 81 -19.94 -0.31 -12.13
N ASP A 82 -20.55 -0.51 -10.96
CA ASP A 82 -19.87 -0.73 -9.67
C ASP A 82 -19.00 0.44 -9.21
N VAL A 83 -19.27 1.66 -9.71
CA VAL A 83 -18.57 2.89 -9.34
C VAL A 83 -19.56 4.01 -9.10
N GLU A 84 -19.36 4.74 -8.02
CA GLU A 84 -20.10 5.94 -7.66
C GLU A 84 -19.15 7.13 -7.58
N PHE A 85 -19.58 8.27 -8.12
CA PHE A 85 -18.83 9.52 -8.10
C PHE A 85 -19.60 10.59 -7.33
N GLU A 86 -19.10 10.98 -6.16
CA GLU A 86 -19.65 12.09 -5.40
C GLU A 86 -18.81 13.36 -5.65
N TYR A 87 -19.40 14.42 -6.22
CA TYR A 87 -18.68 15.66 -6.48
C TYR A 87 -18.42 16.43 -5.17
N LYS A 88 -17.16 16.80 -4.93
CA LYS A 88 -16.73 17.49 -3.69
C LYS A 88 -16.33 18.94 -3.90
N GLY A 89 -16.39 19.44 -5.14
CA GLY A 89 -16.00 20.81 -5.50
C GLY A 89 -14.79 20.85 -6.44
N SER A 90 -14.27 22.06 -6.66
CA SER A 90 -13.07 22.30 -7.48
C SER A 90 -11.90 22.77 -6.64
N GLY A 91 -10.68 22.63 -7.16
CA GLY A 91 -9.47 23.19 -6.57
C GLY A 91 -8.36 23.43 -7.58
N LYS A 92 -7.31 24.13 -7.15
CA LYS A 92 -6.20 24.52 -8.03
C LYS A 92 -5.17 23.40 -8.21
N LYS A 93 -5.11 22.45 -7.26
CA LYS A 93 -4.07 21.43 -7.18
C LYS A 93 -4.59 20.09 -7.73
N ARG A 94 -3.72 19.36 -8.42
CA ARG A 94 -3.97 17.94 -8.70
C ARG A 94 -3.75 17.14 -7.41
N ILE A 95 -4.50 16.06 -7.20
CA ILE A 95 -4.21 15.09 -6.15
C ILE A 95 -3.00 14.24 -6.59
N TYR A 96 -1.95 14.21 -5.78
CA TYR A 96 -0.73 13.46 -6.06
C TYR A 96 -0.61 12.21 -5.18
N MET A 97 0.12 11.21 -5.69
CA MET A 97 0.43 9.99 -4.93
C MET A 97 1.05 10.33 -3.57
N GLY A 98 0.61 9.66 -2.52
CA GLY A 98 1.08 9.88 -1.14
C GLY A 98 0.48 11.10 -0.43
N LYS A 99 -0.35 11.91 -1.09
CA LYS A 99 -1.08 13.05 -0.51
C LYS A 99 -2.42 12.62 0.10
N LEU A 100 -2.36 11.70 1.05
CA LEU A 100 -3.46 11.34 1.93
C LEU A 100 -3.01 11.46 3.40
N ILE A 101 -3.96 11.66 4.30
CA ILE A 101 -3.72 11.61 5.74
C ILE A 101 -3.67 10.14 6.18
N GLY A 102 -4.61 9.34 5.67
CA GLY A 102 -4.73 7.93 5.99
C GLY A 102 -6.01 7.34 5.46
N ASN A 103 -6.45 6.23 6.07
CA ASN A 103 -7.69 5.57 5.70
C ASN A 103 -8.47 5.21 6.95
N GLU A 104 -9.78 5.40 6.90
CA GLU A 104 -10.73 4.77 7.81
C GLU A 104 -11.09 3.40 7.23
N PHE A 105 -11.06 2.38 8.08
CA PHE A 105 -11.39 1.01 7.76
C PHE A 105 -12.67 0.65 8.49
N ILE A 106 -13.63 0.06 7.77
CA ILE A 106 -14.77 -0.62 8.37
C ILE A 106 -14.66 -2.08 7.97
N ILE A 107 -14.46 -2.95 8.97
CA ILE A 107 -14.10 -4.35 8.75
C ILE A 107 -15.09 -5.23 9.49
N THR A 108 -15.65 -6.20 8.79
CA THR A 108 -16.40 -7.30 9.39
C THR A 108 -15.43 -8.43 9.69
N ILE A 109 -15.28 -8.74 10.96
CA ILE A 109 -14.52 -9.89 11.46
C ILE A 109 -15.53 -11.01 11.72
N ARG A 110 -15.33 -12.15 11.05
CA ARG A 110 -16.25 -13.28 11.01
C ARG A 110 -15.68 -14.49 11.71
N ASP A 111 -16.51 -15.50 11.95
CA ASP A 111 -16.10 -16.76 12.58
C ASP A 111 -15.39 -16.52 13.92
N ILE A 112 -16.05 -15.77 14.79
CA ILE A 112 -15.61 -15.48 16.16
C ILE A 112 -16.65 -15.97 17.17
N GLU A 113 -16.24 -16.10 18.43
CA GLU A 113 -17.12 -16.54 19.53
C GLU A 113 -17.50 -15.37 20.44
N GLU A 114 -16.54 -14.47 20.68
CA GLU A 114 -16.69 -13.32 21.56
C GLU A 114 -16.26 -12.02 20.86
N LYS A 115 -16.56 -10.89 21.49
CA LYS A 115 -16.13 -9.57 21.01
C LYS A 115 -14.62 -9.43 21.08
N LEU A 116 -14.04 -8.71 20.12
CA LEU A 116 -12.60 -8.51 20.03
C LEU A 116 -12.21 -7.14 20.58
N GLU A 117 -11.09 -7.10 21.29
CA GLU A 117 -10.46 -5.86 21.72
C GLU A 117 -9.28 -5.51 20.81
N LEU A 118 -9.41 -4.42 20.06
CA LEU A 118 -8.29 -3.92 19.27
C LEU A 118 -7.21 -3.28 20.17
N PRO A 119 -5.92 -3.61 19.95
CA PRO A 119 -4.84 -2.91 20.61
C PRO A 119 -4.81 -1.43 20.19
N GLU A 120 -4.53 -0.52 21.14
CA GLU A 120 -4.36 0.91 20.85
C GLU A 120 -3.14 1.19 19.97
N GLU A 121 -2.09 0.38 20.14
CA GLU A 121 -0.84 0.47 19.42
C GLU A 121 -0.38 -0.91 18.93
N VAL A 122 0.12 -0.97 17.70
CA VAL A 122 0.74 -2.16 17.12
C VAL A 122 2.02 -1.80 16.40
N LEU A 123 2.94 -2.76 16.25
CA LEU A 123 4.08 -2.60 15.36
C LEU A 123 3.57 -2.28 13.94
N ASN A 124 4.09 -1.21 13.36
CA ASN A 124 3.74 -0.71 12.04
C ASN A 124 4.45 -1.48 10.92
N LEU A 125 4.44 -2.81 11.02
CA LEU A 125 5.05 -3.69 10.05
C LEU A 125 4.44 -3.46 8.67
N PHE A 126 5.24 -3.67 7.63
CA PHE A 126 4.73 -3.81 6.29
C PHE A 126 3.94 -5.13 6.20
N GLY A 127 2.67 -5.06 5.80
CA GLY A 127 1.80 -6.23 5.71
C GLY A 127 2.17 -7.18 4.56
N LYS A 128 1.70 -8.44 4.63
CA LYS A 128 1.98 -9.51 3.64
C LYS A 128 1.76 -9.08 2.18
N GLN A 129 0.75 -8.23 1.93
CA GLN A 129 0.43 -7.67 0.62
C GLN A 129 1.60 -6.90 -0.02
N ARG A 130 2.53 -6.34 0.77
CA ARG A 130 3.75 -5.65 0.28
C ARG A 130 4.71 -6.62 -0.42
N PHE A 131 4.81 -7.84 0.10
CA PHE A 131 5.78 -8.83 -0.35
C PHE A 131 5.23 -9.76 -1.43
N SER A 132 3.90 -9.86 -1.56
CA SER A 132 3.27 -10.89 -2.40
C SER A 132 3.90 -12.25 -2.07
N GLU A 133 4.16 -13.10 -3.06
CA GLU A 133 4.83 -14.38 -2.86
C GLU A 133 6.36 -14.27 -2.70
N ARG A 134 7.01 -13.32 -3.40
CA ARG A 134 8.48 -13.29 -3.55
C ARG A 134 9.10 -11.93 -3.91
N ASN A 135 8.39 -10.82 -3.69
CA ASN A 135 8.88 -9.51 -4.14
C ASN A 135 10.15 -9.07 -3.42
N ASP A 136 10.25 -9.35 -2.12
CA ASP A 136 11.43 -9.12 -1.29
C ASP A 136 12.64 -9.93 -1.79
N LYS A 137 12.42 -11.19 -2.17
CA LYS A 137 13.49 -12.06 -2.71
C LYS A 137 14.05 -11.51 -4.02
N ILE A 138 13.17 -11.07 -4.93
CA ILE A 138 13.59 -10.43 -6.18
C ILE A 138 14.30 -9.10 -5.89
N GLY A 139 13.79 -8.32 -4.93
CA GLY A 139 14.42 -7.07 -4.49
C GLY A 139 15.83 -7.28 -3.95
N LYS A 140 16.04 -8.35 -3.17
CA LYS A 140 17.36 -8.76 -2.68
C LYS A 140 18.31 -9.05 -3.83
N LEU A 141 17.88 -9.83 -4.83
CA LEU A 141 18.71 -10.13 -6.02
C LEU A 141 19.11 -8.86 -6.78
N ILE A 142 18.17 -7.91 -6.93
CA ILE A 142 18.46 -6.61 -7.55
C ILE A 142 19.53 -5.86 -6.75
N VAL A 143 19.36 -5.71 -5.43
CA VAL A 143 20.35 -5.03 -4.58
C VAL A 143 21.70 -5.75 -4.62
N GLN A 144 21.71 -7.08 -4.62
CA GLN A 144 22.94 -7.88 -4.77
C GLN A 144 23.58 -7.82 -6.16
N LYS A 145 22.96 -7.12 -7.13
CA LYS A 145 23.42 -7.01 -8.52
C LYS A 145 23.46 -8.34 -9.27
N LYS A 146 22.63 -9.29 -8.85
CA LYS A 146 22.44 -10.61 -9.45
C LYS A 146 21.45 -10.52 -10.62
N PHE A 147 21.83 -9.74 -11.65
CA PHE A 147 20.90 -9.34 -12.72
C PHE A 147 20.42 -10.50 -13.58
N LYS A 148 21.25 -11.54 -13.76
CA LYS A 148 20.86 -12.76 -14.46
C LYS A 148 19.70 -13.44 -13.74
N GLU A 149 19.84 -13.67 -12.44
CA GLU A 149 18.83 -14.30 -11.59
C GLU A 149 17.55 -13.45 -11.51
N VAL A 150 17.67 -12.12 -11.50
CA VAL A 150 16.50 -11.22 -11.59
C VAL A 150 15.74 -11.46 -12.90
N CYS A 151 16.44 -11.51 -14.03
CA CYS A 151 15.80 -11.77 -15.33
C CYS A 151 15.15 -13.17 -15.38
N GLU A 152 15.78 -14.18 -14.79
CA GLU A 152 15.22 -15.55 -14.71
C GLU A 152 13.95 -15.58 -13.86
N GLU A 153 13.98 -14.99 -12.66
CA GLU A 153 12.84 -14.92 -11.74
C GLU A 153 11.64 -14.17 -12.35
N LEU A 154 11.92 -13.10 -13.10
CA LEU A 154 10.92 -12.29 -13.79
C LEU A 154 10.56 -12.82 -15.19
N LYS A 155 11.21 -13.89 -15.65
CA LYS A 155 11.06 -14.49 -16.98
C LYS A 155 11.20 -13.45 -18.10
N LEU A 156 12.24 -12.62 -18.01
CA LEU A 156 12.54 -11.59 -19.01
C LEU A 156 13.24 -12.21 -20.22
N GLU A 157 12.89 -11.73 -21.40
CA GLU A 157 13.64 -12.02 -22.62
C GLU A 157 14.97 -11.26 -22.58
N VAL A 158 16.07 -12.01 -22.63
CA VAL A 158 17.43 -11.47 -22.60
C VAL A 158 18.10 -11.76 -23.94
N GLU A 159 18.44 -10.71 -24.68
CA GLU A 159 19.17 -10.82 -25.94
C GLU A 159 20.67 -10.65 -25.68
N LYS A 160 21.50 -11.56 -26.20
CA LYS A 160 22.97 -11.46 -26.15
C LYS A 160 23.55 -11.20 -24.74
N ASN A 161 22.93 -11.77 -23.69
CA ASN A 161 23.28 -11.55 -22.28
C ASN A 161 23.15 -10.09 -21.78
N ASP A 162 22.37 -9.24 -22.45
CA ASP A 162 22.09 -7.88 -21.98
C ASP A 162 20.98 -7.87 -20.90
N TYR A 163 21.34 -8.26 -19.68
CA TYR A 163 20.41 -8.31 -18.54
C TYR A 163 19.91 -6.91 -18.14
N ILE A 164 20.77 -5.90 -18.19
CA ILE A 164 20.43 -4.52 -17.84
C ILE A 164 19.43 -3.94 -18.85
N GLY A 165 19.65 -4.17 -20.14
CA GLY A 165 18.72 -3.77 -21.19
C GLY A 165 17.34 -4.43 -21.01
N ALA A 166 17.31 -5.73 -20.72
CA ALA A 166 16.07 -6.45 -20.44
C ALA A 166 15.32 -5.86 -19.22
N MET A 167 16.04 -5.57 -18.14
CA MET A 167 15.49 -4.92 -16.93
C MET A 167 14.97 -3.50 -17.24
N ARG A 168 15.70 -2.70 -18.01
CA ARG A 168 15.24 -1.36 -18.44
C ARG A 168 13.95 -1.44 -19.25
N LYS A 169 13.85 -2.41 -20.17
CA LYS A 169 12.64 -2.68 -20.96
C LYS A 169 11.46 -3.10 -20.06
N TYR A 170 11.73 -3.88 -19.01
CA TYR A 170 10.70 -4.28 -18.03
C TYR A 170 10.09 -3.08 -17.27
N GLY A 171 10.94 -2.09 -16.96
CA GLY A 171 10.53 -0.77 -16.52
C GLY A 171 10.90 -0.46 -15.05
N LYS A 172 11.52 0.70 -14.85
CA LYS A 172 12.06 1.14 -13.55
C LYS A 172 11.05 1.15 -12.40
N GLU A 173 9.79 1.52 -12.65
CA GLU A 173 8.79 1.61 -11.58
C GLU A 173 8.44 0.23 -11.02
N LYS A 174 8.43 -0.81 -11.86
CA LYS A 174 8.21 -2.19 -11.43
C LYS A 174 9.43 -2.73 -10.68
N LEU A 175 10.63 -2.45 -11.17
CA LEU A 175 11.87 -2.87 -10.49
C LEU A 175 12.02 -2.22 -9.12
N ARG A 176 11.73 -0.92 -9.02
CA ARG A 176 11.75 -0.18 -7.76
C ARG A 176 10.74 -0.74 -6.76
N PHE A 177 9.63 -1.32 -7.21
CA PHE A 177 8.68 -2.00 -6.33
C PHE A 177 9.31 -3.22 -5.61
N TYR A 178 10.18 -3.98 -6.28
CA TYR A 178 10.90 -5.10 -5.66
C TYR A 178 11.94 -4.63 -4.63
N ILE A 179 12.73 -3.59 -4.97
CA ILE A 179 13.70 -3.00 -4.03
C ILE A 179 12.97 -2.50 -2.77
N ASN A 180 11.88 -1.77 -2.97
CA ASN A 180 11.00 -1.28 -1.92
C ASN A 180 10.44 -2.41 -1.03
N ALA A 181 10.11 -3.57 -1.61
CA ALA A 181 9.67 -4.74 -0.86
C ALA A 181 10.83 -5.32 -0.03
N TYR A 182 12.05 -5.39 -0.57
CA TYR A 182 13.21 -5.85 0.20
C TYR A 182 13.58 -4.90 1.35
N GLN A 183 13.57 -3.58 1.11
CA GLN A 183 13.73 -2.59 2.18
C GLN A 183 12.67 -2.75 3.28
N SER A 184 11.42 -3.01 2.89
CA SER A 184 10.31 -3.26 3.82
C SER A 184 10.53 -4.53 4.65
N TYR A 185 11.15 -5.55 4.05
CA TYR A 185 11.48 -6.82 4.71
C TYR A 185 12.56 -6.61 5.78
N LEU A 186 13.63 -5.90 5.43
CA LEU A 186 14.69 -5.54 6.37
C LEU A 186 14.17 -4.64 7.49
N TRP A 187 13.33 -3.66 7.16
CA TRP A 187 12.65 -2.81 8.14
C TRP A 187 11.78 -3.61 9.11
N ASN A 188 11.02 -4.60 8.63
CA ASN A 188 10.24 -5.48 9.50
C ASN A 188 11.12 -6.28 10.47
N LYS A 189 12.34 -6.67 10.09
CA LYS A 189 13.29 -7.32 11.00
C LYS A 189 13.75 -6.35 12.08
N LEU A 190 14.20 -5.16 11.69
CA LEU A 190 14.65 -4.12 12.62
C LEU A 190 13.56 -3.71 13.60
N ALA A 191 12.33 -3.49 13.11
CA ALA A 191 11.19 -3.09 13.92
C ALA A 191 10.82 -4.10 15.02
N LYS A 192 11.15 -5.38 14.85
CA LYS A 192 10.86 -6.41 15.86
C LYS A 192 11.85 -6.39 17.02
N VAL A 193 13.09 -5.96 16.79
CA VAL A 193 14.17 -6.02 17.79
C VAL A 193 14.51 -4.64 18.37
N SER A 194 14.26 -3.57 17.63
CA SER A 194 14.57 -2.22 18.07
C SER A 194 13.55 -1.68 19.08
N SER A 195 13.99 -0.77 19.95
CA SER A 195 13.15 -0.02 20.90
C SER A 195 12.79 1.38 20.40
N TYR A 196 13.47 1.91 19.37
CA TYR A 196 13.27 3.28 18.89
C TYR A 196 11.91 3.49 18.21
N ARG A 197 11.35 4.70 18.36
CA ARG A 197 9.99 5.04 17.85
C ARG A 197 9.96 5.30 16.35
N ILE A 198 11.04 5.87 15.83
CA ILE A 198 11.27 6.13 14.40
C ILE A 198 12.46 5.27 14.02
N LEU A 199 12.31 4.51 12.94
CA LEU A 199 13.35 3.63 12.42
C LEU A 199 13.63 3.98 10.97
N PRO A 200 14.88 3.93 10.54
CA PRO A 200 15.18 4.20 9.15
C PRO A 200 14.79 3.00 8.29
N ILE A 201 14.27 3.27 7.09
CA ILE A 201 14.22 2.34 5.97
C ILE A 201 15.59 2.40 5.29
N VAL A 202 16.29 1.27 5.30
CA VAL A 202 17.65 1.13 4.76
C VAL A 202 17.79 1.63 3.32
N GLY A 203 18.84 2.40 3.08
CA GLY A 203 19.31 2.89 1.80
C GLY A 203 20.76 3.36 1.95
N PHE A 204 21.31 3.96 0.90
CA PHE A 204 22.74 4.30 0.90
C PHE A 204 23.10 5.49 1.82
N LEU A 205 22.15 6.30 2.28
CA LEU A 205 22.39 7.43 3.21
C LEU A 205 22.10 7.09 4.69
N THR A 206 21.69 5.86 4.99
CA THR A 206 20.98 5.50 6.23
C THR A 206 21.79 5.33 7.54
N GLU A 207 22.89 6.00 7.89
CA GLU A 207 23.69 5.61 9.10
C GLU A 207 24.06 4.08 9.18
N GLU A 208 25.04 3.64 9.95
CA GLU A 208 25.53 2.24 9.83
C GLU A 208 24.99 1.34 10.95
N ASP A 209 24.99 1.86 12.17
CA ASP A 209 24.76 1.09 13.40
C ASP A 209 23.39 0.37 13.49
N ASP A 210 22.35 0.89 12.84
CA ASP A 210 20.98 0.34 12.99
C ASP A 210 20.77 -1.02 12.29
N TYR A 211 21.57 -1.33 11.26
CA TYR A 211 21.28 -2.43 10.33
C TYR A 211 22.38 -3.47 10.21
N ASP A 212 23.56 -3.26 10.80
CA ASP A 212 24.76 -4.06 10.56
C ASP A 212 24.52 -5.57 10.72
N GLU A 213 23.98 -6.01 11.86
CA GLU A 213 23.73 -7.43 12.10
C GLU A 213 22.70 -8.03 11.11
N ILE A 214 21.68 -7.25 10.73
CA ILE A 214 20.65 -7.69 9.80
C ILE A 214 21.22 -7.81 8.39
N LEU A 215 22.01 -6.82 7.96
CA LEU A 215 22.63 -6.76 6.63
C LEU A 215 23.72 -7.82 6.46
N GLU A 216 24.52 -8.06 7.50
CA GLU A 216 25.52 -9.13 7.53
C GLU A 216 24.86 -10.50 7.34
N LYS A 217 23.80 -10.80 8.12
CA LYS A 217 23.02 -12.05 7.99
C LYS A 217 22.38 -12.22 6.61
N GLU A 218 22.03 -11.11 5.96
CA GLU A 218 21.46 -11.14 4.61
C GLU A 218 22.52 -11.21 3.51
N GLY A 219 23.80 -11.01 3.82
CA GLY A 219 24.89 -10.93 2.85
C GLY A 219 24.71 -9.75 1.90
N VAL A 220 24.34 -8.59 2.43
CA VAL A 220 24.14 -7.35 1.64
C VAL A 220 24.84 -6.19 2.33
N GLY A 221 25.71 -5.49 1.59
CA GLY A 221 26.31 -4.24 2.05
C GLY A 221 25.47 -3.01 1.68
N LYS A 222 25.54 -1.96 2.50
CA LYS A 222 24.79 -0.71 2.28
C LYS A 222 25.09 -0.03 0.93
N MET A 223 26.36 -0.07 0.49
CA MET A 223 26.77 0.48 -0.81
C MET A 223 26.14 -0.25 -2.00
N GLN A 224 25.57 -1.44 -1.80
CA GLN A 224 24.85 -2.16 -2.86
C GLN A 224 23.47 -1.57 -3.15
N PHE A 225 22.94 -0.71 -2.28
CA PHE A 225 21.76 0.11 -2.59
C PHE A 225 22.06 1.25 -3.59
N ILE A 226 23.33 1.44 -3.96
CA ILE A 226 23.75 2.28 -5.10
C ILE A 226 23.87 1.43 -6.36
N MET A 227 22.98 1.69 -7.31
CA MET A 227 22.88 0.98 -8.58
C MET A 227 23.50 1.79 -9.71
N ARG A 228 24.79 1.58 -10.01
CA ARG A 228 25.50 2.39 -11.03
C ARG A 228 25.00 2.09 -12.45
N GLU A 229 24.62 0.85 -12.68
CA GLU A 229 24.14 0.30 -13.94
C GLU A 229 22.72 0.81 -14.28
N MET A 230 21.93 1.10 -13.24
CA MET A 230 20.58 1.67 -13.33
C MET A 230 20.38 2.71 -12.20
N PRO A 231 20.95 3.92 -12.33
CA PRO A 231 20.90 4.95 -11.27
C PRO A 231 19.48 5.29 -10.80
N GLU A 232 18.48 5.10 -11.65
CA GLU A 232 17.07 5.26 -11.33
C GLU A 232 16.52 4.26 -10.31
N LEU A 233 17.30 3.23 -9.95
CA LEU A 233 16.99 2.22 -8.94
C LEU A 233 17.72 2.45 -7.60
N CYS A 234 18.59 3.46 -7.51
CA CYS A 234 19.23 3.83 -6.25
C CYS A 234 18.18 4.10 -5.17
N ALA A 235 18.45 3.65 -3.95
CA ALA A 235 17.57 3.85 -2.82
C ALA A 235 18.31 4.62 -1.71
N GLU A 236 17.95 5.89 -1.53
CA GLU A 236 18.55 6.79 -0.54
C GLU A 236 18.29 6.36 0.90
N GLY A 237 17.10 5.79 1.14
CA GLY A 237 16.57 5.51 2.46
C GLY A 237 15.48 6.51 2.83
N SER A 238 14.78 6.26 3.93
CA SER A 238 13.79 7.20 4.51
C SER A 238 13.52 6.83 5.96
N GLU A 239 12.60 7.50 6.63
CA GLU A 239 12.22 7.17 8.00
C GLU A 239 10.79 6.65 8.07
N ARG A 240 10.51 5.83 9.10
CA ARG A 240 9.18 5.30 9.35
C ARG A 240 8.94 5.10 10.83
N GLU A 241 7.75 5.47 11.30
CA GLU A 241 7.32 5.16 12.66
C GLU A 241 7.22 3.64 12.87
N ARG A 242 7.89 3.14 13.91
CA ARG A 242 7.90 1.74 14.31
C ARG A 242 6.54 1.25 14.76
N VAL A 243 5.76 2.10 15.41
CA VAL A 243 4.47 1.75 16.02
C VAL A 243 3.39 2.63 15.40
N MET A 244 2.26 2.04 15.03
CA MET A 244 1.09 2.79 14.57
C MET A 244 0.04 2.83 15.66
N LYS A 245 -0.62 3.98 15.80
CA LYS A 245 -1.79 4.16 16.67
C LYS A 245 -3.05 3.82 15.90
N VAL A 246 -3.88 2.95 16.47
CA VAL A 246 -5.23 2.66 15.98
C VAL A 246 -6.16 3.72 16.55
N LYS A 247 -6.54 4.71 15.73
CA LYS A 247 -7.36 5.84 16.19
C LYS A 247 -8.84 5.59 15.95
N ASN A 248 -9.68 6.23 16.76
CA ASN A 248 -11.14 6.25 16.58
C ASN A 248 -11.76 4.84 16.48
N PHE A 249 -11.25 3.89 17.27
CA PHE A 249 -11.80 2.55 17.30
C PHE A 249 -13.25 2.56 17.80
N LYS A 250 -14.13 1.86 17.08
CA LYS A 250 -15.54 1.70 17.42
C LYS A 250 -16.02 0.31 17.03
N VAL A 251 -16.74 -0.35 17.93
CA VAL A 251 -17.57 -1.51 17.58
C VAL A 251 -18.89 -0.97 17.04
N LEU A 252 -19.17 -1.22 15.76
CA LEU A 252 -20.40 -0.79 15.08
C LEU A 252 -21.54 -1.78 15.32
N SER A 253 -21.23 -3.08 15.34
CA SER A 253 -22.21 -4.13 15.66
C SER A 253 -21.51 -5.43 16.06
N PHE A 254 -22.21 -6.26 16.84
CA PHE A 254 -21.83 -7.63 17.19
C PHE A 254 -23.09 -8.50 17.13
N GLY A 255 -23.02 -9.66 16.51
CA GLY A 255 -24.19 -10.52 16.34
C GLY A 255 -23.88 -11.81 15.61
N ASP A 256 -24.93 -12.51 15.19
CA ASP A 256 -24.78 -13.77 14.46
C ASP A 256 -24.08 -13.58 13.11
N ASP A 257 -23.24 -14.55 12.77
CA ASP A 257 -22.55 -14.60 11.49
C ASP A 257 -23.38 -15.39 10.48
N GLU A 258 -23.98 -14.66 9.53
CA GLU A 258 -24.79 -15.23 8.46
C GLU A 258 -24.00 -16.13 7.50
N LEU A 259 -22.67 -16.09 7.53
CA LEU A 259 -21.81 -16.90 6.66
C LEU A 259 -21.15 -18.09 7.37
N ASN A 260 -21.21 -18.15 8.71
CA ASN A 260 -20.58 -19.21 9.49
C ASN A 260 -21.53 -19.68 10.58
N GLU A 261 -22.14 -20.85 10.37
CA GLU A 261 -23.15 -21.42 11.27
C GLU A 261 -22.64 -21.55 12.71
N GLY A 262 -23.46 -21.11 13.68
CA GLY A 262 -23.13 -21.16 15.10
C GLY A 262 -22.05 -20.17 15.55
N LYS A 263 -21.55 -19.30 14.66
CA LYS A 263 -20.52 -18.30 14.98
C LYS A 263 -21.11 -16.89 15.03
N LYS A 264 -20.33 -15.99 15.61
CA LYS A 264 -20.59 -14.55 15.66
C LYS A 264 -19.72 -13.80 14.67
N LYS A 265 -20.12 -12.57 14.38
CA LYS A 265 -19.34 -11.57 13.66
C LYS A 265 -19.33 -10.27 14.44
N GLU A 266 -18.28 -9.49 14.25
CA GLU A 266 -18.14 -8.13 14.77
C GLU A 266 -17.79 -7.19 13.64
N VAL A 267 -18.48 -6.06 13.56
CA VAL A 267 -18.16 -4.98 12.62
C VAL A 267 -17.47 -3.88 13.39
N VAL A 268 -16.23 -3.58 13.02
CA VAL A 268 -15.40 -2.56 13.67
C VAL A 268 -15.08 -1.42 12.70
N SER A 269 -14.92 -0.21 13.22
CA SER A 269 -14.34 0.93 12.49
C SER A 269 -13.11 1.45 13.21
N PHE A 270 -12.08 1.83 12.46
CA PHE A 270 -10.89 2.50 12.98
C PHE A 270 -10.13 3.25 11.87
N PHE A 271 -9.33 4.23 12.28
CA PHE A 271 -8.47 5.00 11.38
C PHE A 271 -7.01 4.58 11.52
N LEU A 272 -6.31 4.46 10.39
CA LEU A 272 -4.86 4.32 10.33
C LEU A 272 -4.21 5.40 9.44
N PRO A 273 -3.03 5.93 9.83
CA PRO A 273 -2.31 6.89 9.01
C PRO A 273 -1.77 6.23 7.73
N LYS A 274 -1.43 7.05 6.73
CA LYS A 274 -0.86 6.58 5.46
C LYS A 274 0.36 5.68 5.70
N GLY A 275 0.54 4.70 4.81
CA GLY A 275 1.63 3.73 4.91
C GLY A 275 1.45 2.68 6.00
N SER A 276 0.32 2.67 6.73
CA SER A 276 -0.05 1.63 7.68
C SER A 276 -1.00 0.60 7.04
N TYR A 277 -1.06 -0.59 7.61
CA TYR A 277 -1.81 -1.73 7.05
C TYR A 277 -2.82 -2.27 8.05
N ALA A 278 -4.11 -2.26 7.67
CA ALA A 278 -5.16 -2.85 8.51
C ALA A 278 -4.95 -4.34 8.77
N THR A 279 -4.37 -5.07 7.81
CA THR A 279 -4.03 -6.49 8.00
C THR A 279 -3.07 -6.73 9.17
N VAL A 280 -2.16 -5.78 9.46
CA VAL A 280 -1.23 -5.92 10.58
C VAL A 280 -1.94 -5.71 11.92
N VAL A 281 -2.89 -4.78 11.98
CA VAL A 281 -3.76 -4.60 13.15
C VAL A 281 -4.56 -5.89 13.41
N LEU A 282 -5.15 -6.45 12.37
CA LEU A 282 -5.95 -7.67 12.45
C LEU A 282 -5.11 -8.92 12.78
N ASP A 283 -3.89 -9.05 12.23
CA ASP A 283 -3.00 -10.16 12.56
C ASP A 283 -2.61 -10.14 14.06
N ASN A 284 -2.55 -8.95 14.69
CA ASN A 284 -2.32 -8.83 16.14
C ASN A 284 -3.53 -9.25 16.98
N LEU A 285 -4.74 -9.30 16.40
CA LEU A 285 -5.91 -9.88 17.06
C LEU A 285 -5.90 -11.41 17.02
N ILE A 286 -5.47 -11.99 15.90
CA ILE A 286 -5.49 -13.46 15.69
C ILE A 286 -4.46 -14.16 16.57
N ASN A 287 -3.31 -13.52 16.81
CA ASN A 287 -2.18 -14.13 17.51
C ASN A 287 -2.16 -13.83 19.03
N LYS A 288 -3.29 -13.40 19.60
CA LYS A 288 -3.49 -13.28 21.04
C LYS A 288 -4.14 -14.54 21.61
#